data_AF-A0A931MDU5-F1
#
_entry.id   AF-A0A931MDU5-F1
#
_cell.length_a   1.000
_cell.length_b   1.000
_cell.length_c   1.000
_cell.angle_alpha   90.00
_cell.angle_beta   90.00
_cell.angle_gamma   90.00
#
_symmetry.space_group_name_H-M   'P 1'
#
loop_
_entity.id
_entity.type
_entity.pdbx_description
1 polymer ?
#
loop_
_entity_poly.entity_id
_entity_poly.type
_entity_poly.pdbx_seq_one_letter_code
_entity_poly.pdbx_strand_id
1 'polypeptide(L)'
;MDKDNVDYVEIHKQFDTVSLRLTNDQVADFIDNWNNSNPKGPYKYLPEYSLTIHFKDDSLLSYRTSSDLIKQRSDWAYSVGDKEYFKSIWFKQAGLTDKYFEYYPTYEKEGKFSKDRNPLDKKHYEGIKQVLTYYNHKWTDIRGQIFYEGTIDDELLWNYTTKANDSIWLSSHR
;
A
#
# COMPACT_ATOMS: atom_id res chain seq x y z
N MET A 1 1.57 -24.75 4.18
CA MET A 1 2.49 -24.20 5.20
C MET A 1 1.89 -24.48 6.55
N ASP A 2 2.70 -24.98 7.46
CA ASP A 2 2.30 -25.27 8.83
C ASP A 2 2.57 -24.05 9.72
N LYS A 3 1.56 -23.60 10.45
CA LYS A 3 1.63 -22.45 11.36
C LYS A 3 2.59 -22.70 12.52
N ASP A 4 2.72 -23.95 12.96
CA ASP A 4 3.53 -24.29 14.13
C ASP A 4 5.03 -24.12 13.88
N ASN A 5 5.45 -24.02 12.62
CA ASN A 5 6.85 -23.77 12.24
C ASN A 5 7.19 -22.29 12.05
N VAL A 6 6.18 -21.41 12.01
CA VAL A 6 6.37 -19.97 11.81
C VAL A 6 6.64 -19.30 13.16
N ASP A 7 7.70 -18.49 13.22
CA ASP A 7 7.98 -17.61 14.37
C ASP A 7 7.25 -16.28 14.21
N TYR A 8 7.49 -15.58 13.10
CA TYR A 8 6.74 -14.37 12.74
C TYR A 8 6.74 -14.09 11.25
N VAL A 9 5.85 -13.18 10.84
CA VAL A 9 5.78 -12.67 9.47
C VAL A 9 5.90 -11.17 9.51
N GLU A 10 6.64 -10.60 8.56
CA GLU A 10 6.69 -9.16 8.33
C GLU A 10 6.13 -8.83 6.95
N ILE A 11 5.42 -7.71 6.86
CA ILE A 11 4.97 -7.11 5.61
C ILE A 11 5.71 -5.79 5.38
N HIS A 12 6.22 -5.62 4.17
CA HIS A 12 6.91 -4.41 3.75
C HIS A 12 6.19 -3.87 2.51
N LYS A 13 5.72 -2.62 2.57
CA LYS A 13 5.14 -1.93 1.42
C LYS A 13 6.23 -1.35 0.53
N GLN A 14 6.06 -1.43 -0.78
CA GLN A 14 7.01 -0.87 -1.73
C GLN A 14 7.33 0.60 -1.42
N PHE A 15 8.62 0.93 -1.38
CA PHE A 15 9.18 2.25 -1.03
C PHE A 15 9.03 2.71 0.42
N ASP A 16 8.47 1.87 1.29
CA ASP A 16 8.59 2.07 2.74
C ASP A 16 10.04 1.79 3.18
N THR A 17 10.42 2.34 4.34
CA THR A 17 11.77 2.17 4.88
C THR A 17 11.83 1.07 5.95
N VAL A 18 10.68 0.65 6.49
CA VAL A 18 10.63 -0.40 7.50
C VAL A 18 9.51 -1.42 7.24
N SER A 19 9.76 -2.66 7.64
CA SER A 19 8.75 -3.72 7.65
C SER A 19 7.87 -3.60 8.90
N LEU A 20 6.64 -4.07 8.79
CA LEU A 20 5.72 -4.20 9.91
C LEU A 20 5.55 -5.68 10.27
N ARG A 21 5.85 -6.05 11.52
CA ARG A 21 5.59 -7.40 12.03
C ARG A 21 4.09 -7.62 12.22
N LEU A 22 3.56 -8.68 11.62
CA LEU A 22 2.15 -9.06 11.75
C LEU A 22 1.85 -9.62 13.15
N THR A 23 0.62 -9.42 13.59
CA THR A 23 0.07 -10.07 14.80
C THR A 23 -0.17 -11.57 14.55
N ASN A 24 -0.29 -12.35 15.63
CA ASN A 24 -0.52 -13.80 15.53
C ASN A 24 -1.82 -14.15 14.76
N ASP A 25 -2.84 -13.31 14.86
CA ASP A 25 -4.11 -13.50 14.15
C ASP A 25 -3.93 -13.23 12.65
N GLN A 26 -3.26 -12.13 12.28
CA GLN A 26 -2.93 -11.85 10.88
C GLN A 26 -2.01 -12.91 10.26
N VAL A 27 -1.08 -13.48 11.05
CA VAL A 27 -0.27 -14.61 10.61
C VAL A 27 -1.16 -15.81 10.32
N ALA A 28 -2.06 -16.16 11.23
CA ALA A 28 -3.00 -17.28 11.02
C ALA A 28 -3.82 -17.09 9.73
N ASP A 29 -4.45 -15.92 9.58
CA ASP A 29 -5.24 -15.56 8.41
C ASP A 29 -4.40 -15.65 7.13
N PHE A 30 -3.16 -15.18 7.15
CA PHE A 30 -2.23 -15.29 6.02
C PHE A 30 -1.91 -16.72 5.64
N ILE A 31 -1.62 -17.58 6.61
CA ILE A 31 -1.31 -18.99 6.35
C ILE A 31 -2.53 -19.69 5.73
N ASP A 32 -3.72 -19.42 6.25
CA ASP A 32 -4.97 -20.01 5.74
C ASP A 32 -5.25 -19.54 4.30
N ASN A 33 -5.17 -18.24 4.02
CA ASN A 33 -5.34 -17.71 2.66
C ASN A 33 -4.27 -18.23 1.69
N TRP A 34 -3.02 -18.35 2.14
CA TRP A 34 -1.95 -18.92 1.33
C TRP A 34 -2.17 -20.39 0.99
N ASN A 35 -2.56 -21.20 1.99
CA ASN A 35 -2.82 -22.63 1.81
C ASN A 35 -4.03 -22.92 0.89
N ASN A 36 -4.98 -21.98 0.83
CA ASN A 36 -6.16 -22.05 -0.05
C ASN A 36 -5.99 -21.27 -1.37
N SER A 37 -4.79 -20.79 -1.66
CA SER A 37 -4.53 -20.00 -2.87
C SER A 37 -4.58 -20.85 -4.14
N ASN A 38 -4.99 -20.23 -5.25
CA ASN A 38 -5.13 -20.90 -6.53
C ASN A 38 -3.96 -20.57 -7.46
N PRO A 39 -3.35 -21.55 -8.13
CA PRO A 39 -2.27 -21.28 -9.08
C PRO A 39 -2.79 -20.45 -10.26
N LYS A 40 -2.02 -19.44 -10.65
CA LYS A 40 -2.28 -18.60 -11.86
C LYS A 40 -1.25 -18.83 -12.96
N GLY A 41 -0.11 -19.43 -12.63
CA GLY A 41 0.99 -19.64 -13.58
C GLY A 41 1.99 -18.47 -13.59
N PRO A 42 2.88 -18.42 -14.59
CA PRO A 42 3.86 -17.33 -14.72
C PRO A 42 3.17 -15.98 -14.90
N TYR A 43 3.48 -15.01 -14.04
CA TYR A 43 2.86 -13.69 -14.07
C TYR A 43 3.89 -12.59 -13.75
N LYS A 44 3.96 -11.55 -14.60
CA LYS A 44 4.84 -10.40 -14.41
C LYS A 44 4.07 -9.22 -13.82
N TYR A 45 4.54 -8.70 -12.68
CA TYR A 45 4.04 -7.48 -12.05
C TYR A 45 5.15 -6.77 -11.28
N LEU A 46 4.94 -5.48 -11.01
CA LEU A 46 5.72 -4.73 -10.02
C LEU A 46 5.15 -5.04 -8.63
N PRO A 47 5.95 -5.49 -7.65
CA PRO A 47 5.45 -5.81 -6.32
C PRO A 47 5.00 -4.55 -5.57
N GLU A 48 3.78 -4.57 -5.03
CA GLU A 48 3.23 -3.52 -4.15
C GLU A 48 3.63 -3.76 -2.69
N TYR A 49 3.73 -5.04 -2.29
CA TYR A 49 4.23 -5.46 -0.99
C TYR A 49 5.19 -6.64 -1.13
N SER A 50 6.03 -6.82 -0.12
CA SER A 50 6.74 -8.07 0.14
C SER A 50 6.35 -8.61 1.51
N LEU A 51 6.31 -9.93 1.61
CA LEU A 51 6.08 -10.66 2.85
C LEU A 51 7.29 -11.54 3.12
N THR A 52 7.84 -11.46 4.32
CA THR A 52 8.92 -12.36 4.75
C THR A 52 8.43 -13.16 5.95
N ILE A 53 8.49 -14.47 5.82
CA ILE A 53 8.17 -15.44 6.86
C ILE A 53 9.48 -15.84 7.50
N HIS A 54 9.55 -15.70 8.82
CA HIS A 54 10.65 -16.18 9.64
C HIS A 54 10.19 -17.46 10.34
N PHE A 55 10.90 -18.55 10.12
CA PHE A 55 10.62 -19.83 10.76
C PHE A 55 11.42 -19.99 12.04
N LYS A 56 10.97 -20.90 12.92
CA LYS A 56 11.61 -21.19 14.21
C LYS A 56 13.01 -21.82 14.09
N ASP A 57 13.36 -22.32 12.91
CA ASP A 57 14.68 -22.87 12.59
C ASP A 57 15.62 -21.83 11.95
N ASP A 58 15.28 -20.54 12.08
CA ASP A 58 15.97 -19.38 11.51
C ASP A 58 15.95 -19.29 9.97
N SER A 59 15.28 -20.24 9.29
CA SER A 59 15.08 -20.13 7.84
C SER A 59 14.06 -19.04 7.49
N LEU A 60 14.10 -18.56 6.25
CA LEU A 60 13.22 -17.51 5.77
C LEU A 60 12.58 -17.84 4.43
N LEU A 61 11.37 -17.34 4.22
CA LEU A 61 10.67 -17.41 2.95
C LEU A 61 10.10 -16.05 2.57
N SER A 62 10.53 -15.52 1.43
CA SER A 62 10.11 -14.21 0.94
C SER A 62 9.20 -14.30 -0.27
N TYR A 63 8.17 -13.48 -0.23
CA TYR A 63 7.17 -13.33 -1.28
C TYR A 63 7.12 -11.89 -1.77
N ARG A 64 6.76 -11.76 -3.04
CA ARG A 64 6.38 -10.50 -3.69
C ARG A 64 4.90 -10.58 -3.98
N THR A 65 4.17 -9.48 -3.75
CA THR A 65 2.72 -9.45 -3.94
C THR A 65 2.27 -8.23 -4.72
N SER A 66 1.12 -8.34 -5.38
CA SER A 66 0.43 -7.24 -6.06
C SER A 66 -1.04 -7.63 -6.24
N SER A 67 -1.98 -6.75 -5.92
CA SER A 67 -3.42 -7.09 -5.90
C SER A 67 -3.67 -8.31 -5.00
N ASP A 68 -4.22 -9.40 -5.56
CA ASP A 68 -4.48 -10.69 -4.94
C ASP A 68 -3.36 -11.71 -5.21
N LEU A 69 -2.32 -11.32 -5.95
CA LEU A 69 -1.28 -12.21 -6.42
C LEU A 69 -0.10 -12.23 -5.46
N ILE A 70 0.46 -13.43 -5.28
CA ILE A 70 1.63 -13.69 -4.45
C ILE A 70 2.55 -14.68 -5.17
N LYS A 71 3.85 -14.38 -5.20
CA LYS A 71 4.86 -15.25 -5.81
C LYS A 71 6.21 -15.17 -5.13
N GLN A 72 7.00 -16.24 -5.26
CA GLN A 72 8.39 -16.27 -4.82
C GLN A 72 9.31 -15.80 -5.96
N ARG A 73 10.55 -16.30 -6.02
CA ARG A 73 11.51 -15.93 -7.07
C ARG A 73 11.14 -16.51 -8.44
N SER A 74 10.58 -17.72 -8.49
CA SER A 74 9.96 -18.22 -9.71
C SER A 74 8.75 -17.33 -10.02
N ASP A 75 8.61 -16.84 -11.25
CA ASP A 75 7.52 -15.92 -11.60
C ASP A 75 6.11 -16.57 -11.53
N TRP A 76 6.01 -17.78 -10.98
CA TRP A 76 4.77 -18.51 -10.76
C TRP A 76 3.96 -17.88 -9.63
N ALA A 77 2.84 -17.27 -10.01
CA ALA A 77 1.94 -16.61 -9.08
C ALA A 77 0.80 -17.52 -8.64
N TYR A 78 0.33 -17.24 -7.42
CA TYR A 78 -0.88 -17.78 -6.83
C TYR A 78 -1.78 -16.61 -6.46
N SER A 79 -3.09 -16.82 -6.52
CA SER A 79 -4.09 -15.84 -6.15
C SER A 79 -4.75 -16.24 -4.84
N VAL A 80 -4.81 -15.31 -3.90
CA VAL A 80 -5.57 -15.45 -2.64
C VAL A 80 -7.05 -15.09 -2.79
N GLY A 81 -7.49 -14.70 -4.00
CA GLY A 81 -8.90 -14.45 -4.33
C GLY A 81 -9.45 -13.07 -3.95
N ASP A 82 -8.75 -12.30 -3.12
CA ASP A 82 -9.12 -10.94 -2.73
C ASP A 82 -8.05 -9.92 -3.15
N LYS A 83 -8.44 -8.96 -4.00
CA LYS A 83 -7.55 -7.95 -4.59
C LYS A 83 -7.04 -6.93 -3.59
N GLU A 84 -7.78 -6.72 -2.49
CA GLU A 84 -7.41 -5.77 -1.45
C GLU A 84 -6.71 -6.47 -0.28
N TYR A 85 -6.44 -7.78 -0.36
CA TYR A 85 -5.97 -8.59 0.75
C TYR A 85 -4.67 -8.07 1.39
N PHE A 86 -3.60 -7.93 0.59
CA PHE A 86 -2.29 -7.49 1.11
C PHE A 86 -2.29 -6.04 1.58
N LYS A 87 -3.04 -5.18 0.88
CA LYS A 87 -3.29 -3.81 1.32
C LYS A 87 -3.99 -3.81 2.67
N SER A 88 -5.05 -4.61 2.84
CA SER A 88 -5.81 -4.70 4.09
C SER A 88 -4.96 -5.22 5.25
N ILE A 89 -4.08 -6.19 5.02
CA ILE A 89 -3.10 -6.64 6.02
C ILE A 89 -2.22 -5.47 6.45
N TRP A 90 -1.61 -4.77 5.49
CA TRP A 90 -0.70 -3.66 5.79
C TRP A 90 -1.43 -2.51 6.48
N PHE A 91 -2.62 -2.14 6.02
CA PHE A 91 -3.43 -1.05 6.58
C PHE A 91 -3.77 -1.33 8.04
N LYS A 92 -4.30 -2.52 8.35
CA LYS A 92 -4.59 -2.93 9.73
C LYS A 92 -3.35 -2.84 10.61
N GLN A 93 -2.21 -3.33 10.11
CA GLN A 93 -0.96 -3.29 10.87
C GLN A 93 -0.40 -1.87 11.05
N ALA A 94 -0.67 -0.98 10.10
CA ALA A 94 -0.31 0.43 10.15
C ALA A 94 -1.30 1.27 11.01
N GLY A 95 -2.33 0.66 11.58
CA GLY A 95 -3.36 1.35 12.37
C GLY A 95 -4.42 2.07 11.52
N LEU A 96 -4.51 1.75 10.23
CA LEU A 96 -5.50 2.29 9.30
C LEU A 96 -6.75 1.41 9.23
N THR A 97 -7.90 2.06 9.06
CA THR A 97 -9.17 1.37 8.74
C THR A 97 -9.34 1.25 7.22
N ASP A 98 -10.34 0.49 6.79
CA ASP A 98 -10.76 0.34 5.39
C ASP A 98 -11.29 1.64 4.76
N LYS A 99 -11.58 2.65 5.58
CA LYS A 99 -12.00 3.99 5.14
C LYS A 99 -10.85 4.83 4.60
N TYR A 100 -9.61 4.43 4.85
CA TYR A 100 -8.45 5.18 4.37
C TYR A 100 -8.06 4.79 2.95
N PHE A 101 -7.56 5.76 2.20
CA PHE A 101 -7.04 5.60 0.86
C PHE A 101 -5.66 6.24 0.79
N GLU A 102 -4.74 5.59 0.09
CA GLU A 102 -3.42 6.15 -0.16
C GLU A 102 -3.52 7.25 -1.22
N TYR A 103 -2.85 8.36 -0.95
CA TYR A 103 -2.71 9.45 -1.91
C TYR A 103 -1.60 9.14 -2.91
N TYR A 104 -1.96 9.28 -4.19
CA TYR A 104 -1.03 9.30 -5.30
C TYR A 104 -1.27 10.58 -6.11
N PRO A 105 -0.22 11.33 -6.46
CA PRO A 105 -0.33 12.45 -7.38
C PRO A 105 -1.07 12.00 -8.64
N THR A 106 -2.18 12.68 -8.93
CA THR A 106 -3.07 12.34 -10.03
C THR A 106 -2.90 13.37 -11.14
N TYR A 107 -2.70 12.89 -12.36
CA TYR A 107 -2.48 13.71 -13.55
C TYR A 107 -3.53 13.40 -14.60
N GLU A 108 -4.04 14.44 -15.23
CA GLU A 108 -4.98 14.37 -16.34
C GLU A 108 -4.24 14.54 -17.67
N LYS A 109 -4.56 13.68 -18.64
CA LYS A 109 -4.15 13.82 -20.04
C LYS A 109 -5.22 13.28 -20.97
N GLU A 110 -5.76 14.14 -21.84
CA GLU A 110 -6.74 13.78 -22.88
C GLU A 110 -8.01 13.10 -22.32
N GLY A 111 -8.51 13.59 -21.18
CA GLY A 111 -9.67 13.08 -20.46
C GLY A 111 -9.39 11.82 -19.64
N LYS A 112 -8.13 11.40 -19.50
CA LYS A 112 -7.74 10.21 -18.74
C LYS A 112 -6.89 10.58 -17.54
N PHE A 113 -7.24 10.03 -16.39
CA PHE A 113 -6.49 10.18 -15.15
C PHE A 113 -5.46 9.06 -14.99
N SER A 114 -4.28 9.44 -14.51
CA SER A 114 -3.19 8.54 -14.18
C SER A 114 -2.62 8.90 -12.81
N LYS A 115 -2.22 7.88 -12.04
CA LYS A 115 -1.68 8.05 -10.69
C LYS A 115 -0.20 7.72 -10.67
N ASP A 116 0.61 8.64 -10.17
CA ASP A 116 2.03 8.41 -9.96
C ASP A 116 2.26 7.74 -8.61
N ARG A 117 2.84 6.55 -8.65
CA ARG A 117 3.12 5.73 -7.46
C ARG A 117 4.56 5.87 -6.96
N ASN A 118 5.34 6.77 -7.55
CA ASN A 118 6.68 7.06 -7.07
C ASN A 118 6.63 7.78 -5.71
N PRO A 119 7.70 7.69 -4.90
CA PRO A 119 7.81 8.46 -3.67
C PRO A 119 7.59 9.96 -3.91
N LEU A 120 6.84 10.58 -3.01
CA LEU A 120 6.58 12.02 -3.07
C LEU A 120 7.87 12.80 -2.81
N ASP A 121 8.13 13.83 -3.62
CA ASP A 121 9.14 14.80 -3.25
C ASP A 121 8.67 15.63 -2.04
N LYS A 122 9.64 16.18 -1.29
CA LYS A 122 9.36 16.92 -0.05
C LYS A 122 8.42 18.12 -0.24
N LYS A 123 8.51 18.82 -1.38
CA LYS A 123 7.68 20.00 -1.66
C LYS A 123 6.23 19.56 -1.89
N HIS A 124 6.02 18.56 -2.73
CA HIS A 124 4.70 18.03 -3.00
C HIS A 124 4.07 17.39 -1.75
N TYR A 125 4.87 16.66 -0.97
CA TYR A 125 4.45 16.04 0.29
C TYR A 125 3.86 17.06 1.29
N GLU A 126 4.54 18.18 1.51
CA GLU A 126 4.00 19.24 2.38
C GLU A 126 2.81 19.97 1.73
N GLY A 127 2.86 20.17 0.41
CA GLY A 127 1.78 20.81 -0.33
C GLY A 127 0.46 20.05 -0.24
N ILE A 128 0.46 18.72 -0.41
CA ILE A 128 -0.77 17.92 -0.36
C ILE A 128 -1.36 17.88 1.05
N LYS A 129 -0.54 17.83 2.10
CA LYS A 129 -1.01 17.92 3.50
C LYS A 129 -1.78 19.21 3.73
N GLN A 130 -1.27 20.33 3.22
CA GLN A 130 -1.93 21.62 3.32
C GLN A 130 -3.25 21.64 2.55
N VAL A 131 -3.28 21.10 1.32
CA VAL A 131 -4.51 21.02 0.50
C VAL A 131 -5.59 20.18 1.19
N LEU A 132 -5.24 18.98 1.68
CA LEU A 132 -6.19 18.10 2.38
C LEU A 132 -6.73 18.78 3.65
N THR A 133 -5.86 19.45 4.41
CA THR A 133 -6.26 20.21 5.61
C THR A 133 -7.20 21.37 5.26
N TYR A 134 -6.88 22.14 4.23
CA TYR A 134 -7.69 23.27 3.78
C TYR A 134 -9.11 22.85 3.38
N TYR A 135 -9.24 21.70 2.70
CA TYR A 135 -10.54 21.12 2.34
C TYR A 135 -11.17 20.26 3.44
N ASN A 136 -10.62 20.31 4.65
CA ASN A 136 -11.15 19.63 5.84
C ASN A 136 -11.25 18.11 5.70
N HIS A 137 -10.35 17.51 4.91
CA HIS A 137 -10.17 16.06 4.86
C HIS A 137 -9.39 15.60 6.08
N LYS A 138 -9.82 14.49 6.67
CA LYS A 138 -9.00 13.79 7.66
C LYS A 138 -7.92 13.02 6.92
N TRP A 139 -6.66 13.23 7.31
CA TRP A 139 -5.53 12.54 6.73
C TRP A 139 -4.51 12.18 7.83
N THR A 140 -3.66 11.22 7.52
CA THR A 140 -2.51 10.85 8.34
C THR A 140 -1.31 10.63 7.44
N ASP A 141 -0.11 10.85 7.98
CA ASP A 141 1.10 10.38 7.35
C ASP A 141 1.59 9.10 8.04
N ILE A 142 2.13 8.20 7.23
CA ILE A 142 2.85 7.03 7.71
C ILE A 142 4.13 6.95 6.91
N ARG A 143 5.23 7.39 7.51
CA ARG A 143 6.60 7.20 7.00
C ARG A 143 6.78 7.74 5.56
N GLY A 144 6.27 8.95 5.32
CA GLY A 144 6.40 9.64 4.03
C GLY A 144 5.33 9.33 3.00
N GLN A 145 4.32 8.51 3.37
CA GLN A 145 3.13 8.26 2.56
C GLN A 145 1.92 8.94 3.20
N ILE A 146 1.04 9.49 2.38
CA ILE A 146 -0.15 10.20 2.84
C ILE A 146 -1.38 9.33 2.62
N PHE A 147 -2.22 9.23 3.65
CA PHE A 147 -3.49 8.52 3.61
C PHE A 147 -4.62 9.48 4.01
N TYR A 148 -5.75 9.44 3.32
CA TYR A 148 -6.93 10.26 3.63
C TYR A 148 -8.16 9.36 3.86
N GLU A 149 -9.05 9.80 4.74
CA GLU A 149 -10.31 9.10 5.04
C GLU A 149 -11.38 9.46 4.00
N GLY A 150 -12.08 8.46 3.48
CA GLY A 150 -13.16 8.63 2.51
C GLY A 150 -12.68 8.62 1.06
N THR A 151 -13.63 8.63 0.13
CA THR A 151 -13.36 8.58 -1.31
C THR A 151 -13.29 9.99 -1.90
N ILE A 152 -12.21 10.27 -2.62
CA ILE A 152 -12.03 11.47 -3.44
C ILE A 152 -11.93 10.97 -4.89
N ASP A 153 -12.75 11.51 -5.79
CA ASP A 153 -12.69 11.13 -7.20
C ASP A 153 -11.41 11.63 -7.88
N ASP A 154 -11.09 11.06 -9.04
CA ASP A 154 -9.83 11.33 -9.73
C ASP A 154 -9.71 12.78 -10.24
N GLU A 155 -10.82 13.43 -10.58
CA GLU A 155 -10.84 14.83 -11.02
C GLU A 155 -10.47 15.76 -9.85
N LEU A 156 -11.07 15.52 -8.69
CA LEU A 156 -10.78 16.26 -7.47
C LEU A 156 -9.37 15.98 -6.95
N LEU A 157 -8.89 14.74 -7.03
CA LEU A 157 -7.49 14.39 -6.70
C LEU A 157 -6.49 15.08 -7.64
N TRP A 158 -6.78 15.15 -8.94
CA TRP A 158 -5.96 15.90 -9.89
C TRP A 158 -5.93 17.40 -9.55
N ASN A 159 -7.08 17.97 -9.19
CA ASN A 159 -7.17 19.36 -8.76
C ASN A 159 -6.35 19.62 -7.48
N TYR A 160 -6.40 18.69 -6.52
CA TYR A 160 -5.59 18.76 -5.30
C TYR A 160 -4.10 18.60 -5.58
N THR A 161 -3.74 17.69 -6.49
CA THR A 161 -2.36 17.50 -6.97
C THR A 161 -1.83 18.79 -7.59
N THR A 162 -2.65 19.48 -8.39
CA THR A 162 -2.30 20.76 -9.02
C THR A 162 -2.06 21.84 -7.97
N LYS A 163 -2.96 21.97 -6.98
CA LYS A 163 -2.81 22.92 -5.86
C LYS A 163 -1.61 22.65 -4.98
N ALA A 164 -1.31 21.38 -4.72
CA ALA A 164 -0.13 20.95 -3.96
C ALA A 164 1.19 21.33 -4.65
N ASN A 165 1.15 21.59 -5.97
CA ASN A 165 2.31 22.04 -6.74
C ASN A 165 2.34 23.57 -6.96
N ASP A 166 1.23 24.28 -6.69
CA ASP A 166 1.09 25.72 -6.90
C ASP A 166 1.58 26.52 -5.69
N SER A 167 2.74 27.17 -5.83
CA SER A 167 3.32 28.00 -4.77
C SER A 167 2.45 29.21 -4.39
N ILE A 168 1.70 29.78 -5.33
CA ILE A 168 0.82 30.92 -5.04
C ILE A 168 -0.36 30.42 -4.20
N TRP A 169 -0.97 29.32 -4.61
CA TRP A 169 -2.08 28.71 -3.85
C TRP A 169 -1.64 28.35 -2.42
N LEU A 170 -0.51 27.66 -2.27
CA LEU A 170 0.05 27.27 -0.96
C LEU A 170 0.41 28.48 -0.09
N SER A 171 0.89 29.58 -0.67
CA SER A 171 1.22 30.78 0.12
C SER A 171 -0.03 31.52 0.62
N SER A 172 -1.16 31.41 -0.09
CA SER A 172 -2.39 32.15 0.19
C SER A 172 -3.44 31.37 1.00
N HIS A 173 -3.32 30.05 1.11
CA HIS A 173 -4.33 29.17 1.73
C HIS A 173 -3.74 28.31 2.85
N ARG A 174 -3.13 28.94 3.86
CA ARG A 174 -2.53 28.26 5.03
C ARG A 174 -3.55 27.85 6.08
#